data_AF-A0AA50HNU0-F1
#
_entry.id   AF-A0AA50HNU0-F1
#
_cell.length_a   1.000
_cell.length_b   1.000
_cell.length_c   1.000
_cell.angle_alpha   90.00
_cell.angle_beta   90.00
_cell.angle_gamma   90.00
#
_symmetry.space_group_name_H-M   'P 1'
#
loop_
_entity.id
_entity.type
_entity.pdbx_description
1 polymer ?
#
loop_
_entity_poly.entity_id
_entity_poly.type
_entity_poly.pdbx_seq_one_letter_code
_entity_poly.pdbx_strand_id
1 'polypeptide(L)'
;MTAEYYYVTQRPDKMDFYMLHRAGCPAMPAKETLLFIGSLYDVSQALTVAQMRVGKKVKACYHCCRPRQEGEPPLPDKIQSRRHSNN
;
A
#
# COMPACT_ATOMS: atom_id res chain seq x y z
N MET A 1 8.05 10.74 9.79
CA MET A 1 7.40 9.76 8.89
C MET A 1 6.32 9.05 9.69
N THR A 2 5.10 8.93 9.19
CA THR A 2 4.01 8.19 9.86
C THR A 2 4.05 6.73 9.43
N ALA A 3 3.79 5.80 10.36
CA ALA A 3 3.65 4.39 9.99
C ALA A 3 2.41 4.18 9.10
N GLU A 4 2.54 3.35 8.07
CA GLU A 4 1.47 3.00 7.15
C GLU A 4 1.22 1.49 7.21
N TYR A 5 -0.03 1.07 6.96
CA TYR A 5 -0.37 -0.36 6.96
C TYR A 5 -0.02 -0.99 5.62
N TYR A 6 0.68 -2.13 5.68
CA TYR A 6 1.08 -2.89 4.51
C TYR A 6 0.44 -4.27 4.50
N TYR A 7 0.20 -4.74 3.28
CA TYR A 7 -0.42 -6.02 2.98
C TYR A 7 0.34 -6.69 1.84
N VAL A 8 0.43 -8.01 1.87
CA VAL A 8 0.95 -8.82 0.76
C VAL A 8 -0.16 -9.72 0.25
N THR A 9 -0.19 -10.04 -1.05
CA THR A 9 -1.12 -11.05 -1.55
C THR A 9 -0.86 -12.41 -0.89
N GLN A 10 -1.92 -13.19 -0.64
CA GLN A 10 -1.80 -14.54 -0.09
C GLN A 10 -1.40 -15.57 -1.15
N ARG A 11 -1.60 -15.25 -2.43
CA ARG A 11 -1.21 -16.07 -3.57
C ARG A 11 -0.34 -15.26 -4.53
N PRO A 12 0.60 -15.91 -5.24
CA PRO A 12 1.38 -15.24 -6.25
C PRO A 12 0.53 -14.98 -7.51
N ASP A 13 0.99 -14.05 -8.34
CA ASP A 13 0.43 -13.78 -9.66
C ASP A 13 0.83 -14.86 -10.69
N LYS A 14 0.44 -14.66 -11.96
CA LYS A 14 0.78 -15.58 -13.07
C LYS A 14 2.29 -15.72 -13.32
N MET A 15 3.10 -14.80 -12.81
CA MET A 15 4.56 -14.78 -12.93
C MET A 15 5.25 -15.31 -11.66
N ASP A 16 4.48 -15.90 -10.74
CA ASP A 16 4.95 -16.44 -9.46
C ASP A 16 5.49 -15.37 -8.49
N PHE A 17 4.93 -14.15 -8.53
CA PHE A 17 5.26 -13.07 -7.60
C PHE A 17 4.11 -12.72 -6.67
N TYR A 18 4.43 -12.57 -5.39
CA TYR A 18 3.55 -11.93 -4.41
C TYR A 18 3.63 -10.42 -4.53
N MET A 19 2.50 -9.74 -4.38
CA MET A 19 2.41 -8.29 -4.53
C MET A 19 2.25 -7.62 -3.17
N LEU A 20 3.15 -6.69 -2.87
CA LEU A 20 3.08 -5.83 -1.69
C LEU A 20 2.27 -4.56 -2.01
N HIS A 21 1.30 -4.24 -1.16
CA HIS A 21 0.46 -3.06 -1.25
C HIS A 21 0.43 -2.30 0.08
N ARG A 22 0.26 -0.98 -0.02
CA ARG A 22 -0.09 -0.11 1.10
C ARG A 22 -1.60 0.02 1.22
N ALA A 23 -2.11 0.21 2.44
CA ALA A 23 -3.51 0.58 2.67
C ALA A 23 -3.93 1.77 1.78
N GLY A 24 -5.12 1.66 1.20
CA GLY A 24 -5.68 2.69 0.32
C GLY A 24 -5.12 2.70 -1.11
N CYS A 25 -4.36 1.68 -1.52
CA CYS A 25 -3.93 1.55 -2.91
C CYS A 25 -5.14 1.44 -3.87
N PRO A 26 -5.19 2.23 -4.96
CA PRO A 26 -6.30 2.18 -5.92
C PRO A 26 -6.37 0.86 -6.70
N ALA A 27 -5.24 0.16 -6.79
CA ALA A 27 -5.13 -1.16 -7.43
C ALA A 27 -5.04 -2.29 -6.39
N MET A 28 -5.56 -2.07 -5.17
CA MET A 28 -5.55 -3.08 -4.12
C MET A 28 -6.54 -4.21 -4.46
N PRO A 29 -6.12 -5.48 -4.42
CA PRO A 29 -7.02 -6.63 -4.53
C PRO A 29 -8.05 -6.69 -3.40
N ALA A 30 -9.04 -7.58 -3.54
CA ALA A 30 -10.02 -7.84 -2.49
C ALA A 30 -9.33 -8.24 -1.16
N LYS A 31 -9.81 -7.72 -0.03
CA LYS A 31 -9.19 -7.90 1.30
C LYS A 31 -8.96 -9.36 1.68
N GLU A 32 -9.86 -10.26 1.28
CA GLU A 32 -9.76 -11.70 1.50
C GLU A 32 -8.55 -12.36 0.82
N THR A 33 -7.97 -11.71 -0.19
CA THR A 33 -6.77 -12.18 -0.91
C THR A 33 -5.47 -11.59 -0.36
N LEU A 34 -5.55 -10.79 0.71
CA LEU A 34 -4.44 -10.06 1.29
C LEU A 34 -4.11 -10.56 2.70
N LEU A 35 -2.83 -10.53 3.04
CA LEU A 35 -2.29 -10.80 4.37
C LEU A 35 -1.72 -9.50 4.92
N PHE A 36 -2.19 -9.08 6.09
CA PHE A 36 -1.61 -7.94 6.79
C PHE A 36 -0.20 -8.30 7.31
N ILE A 37 0.80 -7.48 6.98
CA ILE A 37 2.19 -7.73 7.39
C ILE A 37 2.69 -6.78 8.48
N GLY A 38 1.99 -5.68 8.73
CA GLY A 38 2.31 -4.75 9.81
C GLY A 38 2.11 -3.27 9.46
N SER A 39 2.32 -2.42 10.46
CA SER A 39 2.47 -0.97 10.33
C SER A 39 3.95 -0.62 10.21
N LEU A 40 4.37 -0.08 9.08
CA LEU A 40 5.79 0.10 8.73
C LEU A 40 6.03 1.51 8.20
N TYR A 41 7.26 2.01 8.32
CA TYR A 41 7.59 3.40 8.01
C TYR A 41 7.96 3.63 6.55
N ASP A 42 8.41 2.59 5.86
CA ASP A 42 8.82 2.67 4.46
C ASP A 42 8.59 1.35 3.71
N VAL A 43 8.67 1.43 2.38
CA VAL A 43 8.43 0.31 1.47
C VAL A 43 9.52 -0.76 1.58
N SER A 44 10.77 -0.37 1.88
CA SER A 44 11.89 -1.30 2.00
C SER A 44 11.71 -2.23 3.19
N GLN A 45 11.31 -1.69 4.35
CA GLN A 45 10.92 -2.47 5.52
C GLN A 45 9.76 -3.40 5.19
N ALA A 46 8.73 -2.90 4.51
CA ALA A 46 7.58 -3.69 4.10
C ALA A 46 7.94 -4.82 3.14
N LEU A 47 8.87 -4.60 2.20
CA LEU A 47 9.39 -5.65 1.33
C LEU A 47 10.12 -6.73 2.12
N THR A 48 11.00 -6.35 3.05
CA THR A 48 11.71 -7.31 3.90
C THR A 48 10.74 -8.18 4.70
N VAL A 49 9.75 -7.57 5.37
CA VAL A 49 8.77 -8.32 6.16
C VAL A 49 7.91 -9.22 5.25
N ALA A 50 7.48 -8.73 4.09
CA ALA A 50 6.74 -9.56 3.13
C ALA A 50 7.56 -10.77 2.69
N GLN A 51 8.84 -10.58 2.35
CA GLN A 51 9.70 -11.69 1.93
C GLN A 51 9.91 -12.74 3.03
N MET A 52 9.96 -12.31 4.30
CA MET A 52 10.02 -13.22 5.44
C MET A 52 8.72 -14.01 5.64
N ARG A 53 7.57 -13.48 5.20
CA ARG A 53 6.25 -14.12 5.36
C ARG A 53 5.91 -15.08 4.22
N VAL A 54 6.19 -14.70 2.97
CA VAL A 54 5.75 -15.45 1.78
C VAL A 54 6.89 -15.92 0.86
N GLY A 55 8.15 -15.67 1.24
CA GLY A 55 9.34 -16.06 0.49
C GLY A 55 9.90 -14.95 -0.40
N LYS A 56 11.01 -15.23 -1.11
CA LYS A 56 11.81 -14.20 -1.80
C LYS A 56 11.14 -13.57 -3.05
N LYS A 57 10.08 -14.16 -3.59
CA LYS A 57 9.40 -13.67 -4.81
C LYS A 57 8.33 -12.63 -4.49
N VAL A 58 8.73 -11.47 -3.95
CA VAL A 58 7.83 -10.35 -3.66
C VAL A 58 8.18 -9.14 -4.52
N LYS A 59 7.17 -8.48 -5.09
CA LYS A 59 7.29 -7.20 -5.80
C LYS A 59 6.46 -6.12 -5.13
N ALA A 60 6.96 -4.89 -5.14
CA ALA A 60 6.23 -3.73 -4.63
C ALA A 60 5.23 -3.24 -5.68
N CYS A 61 4.01 -2.89 -5.26
CA CYS A 61 3.02 -2.32 -6.15
C CYS A 61 3.46 -0.94 -6.64
N TYR A 62 3.53 -0.78 -7.96
CA TYR A 62 3.92 0.48 -8.59
C TYR A 62 2.99 1.66 -8.27
N HIS A 63 1.72 1.42 -7.91
CA HIS A 63 0.77 2.49 -7.62
C HIS A 63 0.89 3.07 -6.21
N CYS A 64 1.36 2.28 -5.23
CA CYS A 64 1.32 2.68 -3.82
C CYS A 64 2.63 2.47 -3.07
N CYS A 65 3.63 1.81 -3.67
CA CYS A 65 4.92 1.52 -3.07
C CYS A 65 6.07 2.17 -3.86
N ARG A 66 5.79 3.24 -4.62
CA ARG A 66 6.82 4.08 -5.20
C ARG A 66 7.57 4.81 -4.08
N PRO A 67 8.90 4.93 -4.14
CA PRO A 67 9.62 5.85 -3.28
C PRO A 67 9.01 7.23 -3.49
N ARG A 68 8.52 7.89 -2.43
CA ARG A 68 8.23 9.32 -2.50
C ARG A 68 9.54 9.98 -2.92
N GLN A 69 9.58 10.62 -4.08
CA GLN A 69 10.70 11.50 -4.37
C GLN A 69 10.63 12.62 -3.35
N GLU A 70 11.74 12.85 -2.63
CA GLU A 70 11.89 14.00 -1.74
C GLU A 70 11.66 15.26 -2.58
N GLY A 71 10.45 15.81 -2.54
CA GLY A 71 10.07 16.93 -3.40
C GLY A 71 8.59 17.00 -3.80
N GLU A 72 7.81 15.91 -3.71
CA GLU A 72 6.36 16.03 -3.96
C GLU A 72 5.66 16.69 -2.76
N PRO A 73 5.04 17.88 -2.95
CA PRO A 73 4.26 18.50 -1.90
C PRO A 73 3.12 17.57 -1.51
N PRO A 74 2.76 17.48 -0.21
CA PRO A 74 1.61 16.69 0.21
C PRO A 74 0.39 17.16 -0.59
N LEU A 75 -0.31 16.20 -1.22
CA LEU A 75 -1.57 16.47 -1.91
C LEU A 75 -2.51 17.20 -0.95
N PRO A 76 -3.12 18.33 -1.35
CA PRO A 76 -4.00 19.08 -0.47
C PRO A 76 -5.16 18.20 -0.03
N ASP A 77 -5.39 18.12 1.28
CA ASP A 77 -6.55 17.47 1.86
C ASP A 77 -7.80 18.05 1.20
N LYS A 78 -8.56 17.20 0.52
CA LYS A 78 -9.85 17.59 -0.05
C LYS A 78 -10.80 17.94 1.09
N ILE A 79 -10.84 19.23 1.43
CA ILE A 79 -11.83 19.83 2.32
C ILE A 79 -13.22 19.45 1.78
N GLN A 80 -13.94 18.65 2.55
CA GLN A 80 -15.32 18.28 2.28
C GLN A 80 -16.17 19.56 2.22
N SER A 81 -16.59 19.96 1.00
CA SER A 81 -17.62 20.97 0.84
C SER A 81 -18.96 20.37 1.31
N ARG A 82 -19.31 20.63 2.58
CA ARG A 82 -20.67 20.48 3.08
C ARG A 82 -21.58 21.37 2.24
N ARG A 83 -22.41 20.78 1.38
CA ARG A 83 -23.60 21.46 0.86
C ARG A 83 -24.70 21.36 1.92
N HIS A 84 -24.78 22.36 2.80
CA HIS A 84 -26.05 22.68 3.45
C HIS A 84 -26.78 23.65 2.50
N SER A 85 -27.78 23.15 1.77
CA SER A 85 -28.80 24.00 1.17
C SER A 85 -29.93 24.16 2.18
N ASN A 86 -29.95 25.31 2.86
CA ASN A 86 -31.18 25.89 3.38
C ASN A 86 -31.57 27.02 2.41
N ASN A 87 -32.75 26.89 1.81
CA ASN A 87 -33.90 27.81 1.91
C ASN A 87 -34.87 27.54 0.76
#